data_AF-A0AA42U3B7-F1
#
_entry.id   AF-A0AA42U3B7-F1
#
_cell.length_a   1.000
_cell.length_b   1.000
_cell.length_c   1.000
_cell.angle_alpha   90.00
_cell.angle_beta   90.00
_cell.angle_gamma   90.00
#
_symmetry.space_group_name_H-M   'P 1'
#
loop_
_entity.id
_entity.type
_entity.pdbx_description
1 polymer ?
#
loop_
_entity_poly.entity_id
_entity_poly.type
_entity_poly.pdbx_seq_one_letter_code
_entity_poly.pdbx_strand_id
1 'polypeptide(L)'
;MKVRYGVSPQALLALNKLDLQHPVRCVARCSHALDLMASVASCRLRYCPRCDSRPDRFERCERARRYLKMSRKRDVARINGPLLCLLHKCAAEEADRSGSFRVNRIRVGSSGNPLSFVAAQVDVARIIREISPSYQSLETLQKAYFAVFIMSILHPFEDGNGRTMRMWLISLAASSESAEVAEFVSFLALYVKFRQRDLVVAMDQLSEGFVSGVQEFHAAAVTFFEGLFDEEASARVFDWAISIEPEGSLLARAW
;
A
#
# COMPACT_ATOMS: atom_id res chain seq x y z
N MET A 1 -22.15 -5.96 13.07
CA MET A 1 -21.14 -5.26 12.24
C MET A 1 -20.16 -4.56 13.16
N LYS A 2 -18.86 -4.88 13.09
CA LYS A 2 -17.83 -4.30 13.98
C LYS A 2 -17.76 -2.77 13.76
N VAL A 3 -17.49 -2.01 14.81
CA VAL A 3 -17.24 -0.55 14.73
C VAL A 3 -15.82 -0.29 15.24
N ARG A 4 -15.01 0.42 14.45
CA ARG A 4 -13.60 0.72 14.78
C ARG A 4 -13.48 2.21 15.10
N TYR A 5 -13.00 2.53 16.31
CA TYR A 5 -12.84 3.90 16.81
C TYR A 5 -11.41 4.47 16.64
N GLY A 6 -10.56 3.76 15.92
CA GLY A 6 -9.18 4.15 15.72
C GLY A 6 -8.25 2.94 15.67
N VAL A 7 -7.02 3.16 16.11
CA VAL A 7 -5.97 2.14 16.20
C VAL A 7 -5.86 1.66 17.64
N SER A 8 -5.92 0.34 17.86
CA SER A 8 -5.79 -0.23 19.20
C SER A 8 -4.32 -0.19 19.65
N PRO A 9 -4.03 0.07 20.95
CA PRO A 9 -2.68 -0.04 21.48
C PRO A 9 -2.08 -1.44 21.29
N GLN A 10 -2.90 -2.48 21.39
CA GLN A 10 -2.49 -3.87 21.14
C GLN A 10 -1.98 -4.06 19.72
N ALA A 11 -2.63 -3.47 18.71
CA ALA A 11 -2.15 -3.54 17.32
C ALA A 11 -0.82 -2.80 17.13
N LEU A 12 -0.62 -1.66 17.79
CA LEU A 12 0.66 -0.93 17.75
C LEU A 12 1.80 -1.73 18.40
N LEU A 13 1.52 -2.38 19.52
CA LEU A 13 2.48 -3.28 20.16
C LEU A 13 2.78 -4.50 19.30
N ALA A 14 1.76 -5.08 18.65
CA ALA A 14 1.90 -6.20 17.73
C ALA A 14 2.75 -5.84 16.50
N LEU A 15 2.57 -4.65 15.92
CA LEU A 15 3.38 -4.16 14.79
C LEU A 15 4.87 -4.11 15.11
N ASN A 16 5.25 -3.71 16.33
CA ASN A 16 6.65 -3.71 16.78
C ASN A 16 7.22 -5.12 16.99
N LYS A 17 6.36 -6.13 17.15
CA LYS A 17 6.73 -7.54 17.37
C LYS A 17 6.70 -8.37 16.10
N LEU A 18 6.41 -7.77 14.95
CA LEU A 18 6.44 -8.48 13.69
C LEU A 18 7.87 -8.92 13.40
N ASP A 19 8.07 -10.24 13.37
CA ASP A 19 9.25 -10.88 12.84
C ASP A 19 9.03 -11.10 11.34
N LEU A 20 9.71 -10.30 10.52
CA LEU A 20 9.51 -10.21 9.08
C LEU A 20 10.81 -10.60 8.38
N GLN A 21 10.79 -11.72 7.68
CA GLN A 21 11.94 -12.16 6.89
C GLN A 21 12.27 -11.13 5.80
N HIS A 22 13.55 -10.81 5.65
CA HIS A 22 13.99 -10.00 4.53
C HIS A 22 14.03 -10.84 3.25
N PRO A 23 13.69 -10.28 2.09
CA PRO A 23 13.93 -10.96 0.81
C PRO A 23 15.44 -11.20 0.66
N VAL A 24 15.82 -12.42 0.28
CA VAL A 24 17.24 -12.82 0.13
C VAL A 24 17.76 -12.48 -1.27
N ARG A 25 16.84 -12.38 -2.24
CA ARG A 25 17.16 -12.07 -3.63
C ARG A 25 16.80 -10.63 -3.97
N CYS A 26 17.75 -9.92 -4.57
CA CYS A 26 17.56 -8.59 -5.15
C CYS A 26 18.14 -8.53 -6.54
N VAL A 27 17.49 -7.77 -7.41
CA VAL A 27 18.04 -7.46 -8.71
C VAL A 27 18.99 -6.27 -8.54
N ALA A 28 20.27 -6.55 -8.28
CA ALA A 28 21.32 -5.51 -8.30
C ALA A 28 21.42 -4.71 -9.63
N ARG A 29 20.57 -5.01 -10.62
CA ARG A 29 20.47 -4.40 -11.95
C ARG A 29 19.13 -3.72 -12.27
N CYS A 30 18.08 -3.80 -11.43
CA CYS A 30 16.79 -3.14 -11.71
C CYS A 30 16.69 -1.77 -11.03
N SER A 31 17.53 -0.83 -11.46
CA SER A 31 17.35 0.60 -11.16
C SER A 31 15.98 1.16 -11.59
N HIS A 32 15.19 0.37 -12.33
CA HIS A 32 13.85 0.69 -12.84
C HIS A 32 12.68 0.00 -12.11
N ALA A 33 12.91 -0.90 -11.14
CA ALA A 33 11.81 -1.63 -10.49
C ALA A 33 10.84 -0.67 -9.78
N LEU A 34 11.37 0.26 -8.98
CA LEU A 34 10.55 1.27 -8.29
C LEU A 34 9.71 2.10 -9.29
N ASP A 35 10.32 2.52 -10.39
CA ASP A 35 9.69 3.38 -11.39
C ASP A 35 8.59 2.64 -12.15
N LEU A 36 8.83 1.37 -12.48
CA LEU A 36 7.85 0.45 -13.04
C LEU A 36 6.68 0.26 -12.07
N MET A 37 6.94 -0.15 -10.83
CA MET A 37 5.91 -0.41 -9.82
C MET A 37 5.08 0.86 -9.54
N ALA A 38 5.71 2.04 -9.47
CA ALA A 38 5.02 3.31 -9.32
C ALA A 38 4.11 3.61 -10.53
N SER A 39 4.62 3.36 -11.74
CA SER A 39 3.87 3.58 -12.98
C SER A 39 2.67 2.64 -13.09
N VAL A 40 2.85 1.37 -12.73
CA VAL A 40 1.78 0.37 -12.68
C VAL A 40 0.76 0.72 -11.58
N ALA A 41 1.21 1.07 -10.38
CA ALA A 41 0.31 1.46 -9.28
C ALA A 41 -0.55 2.68 -9.63
N SER A 42 0.02 3.64 -10.37
CA SER A 42 -0.67 4.88 -10.74
C SER A 42 -1.55 4.76 -11.99
N CYS A 43 -1.16 3.94 -12.98
CA CYS A 43 -1.76 3.97 -14.31
C CYS A 43 -2.28 2.61 -14.80
N ARG A 44 -1.85 1.48 -14.24
CA ARG A 44 -2.35 0.16 -14.60
C ARG A 44 -3.36 -0.31 -13.57
N LEU A 45 -3.02 -0.35 -12.28
CA LEU A 45 -4.00 -0.70 -11.23
C LEU A 45 -5.25 0.18 -11.18
N ARG A 46 -5.26 1.30 -11.91
CA ARG A 46 -6.48 2.03 -12.22
C ARG A 46 -6.41 2.58 -13.62
N TYR A 47 -7.52 2.48 -14.36
CA TYR A 47 -7.61 3.09 -15.67
C TYR A 47 -7.15 4.56 -15.65
N CYS A 48 -6.24 4.90 -16.57
CA CYS A 48 -5.69 6.24 -16.72
C CYS A 48 -6.08 6.78 -18.10
N PRO A 49 -6.98 7.79 -18.18
CA PRO A 49 -7.42 8.33 -19.47
C PRO A 49 -6.30 9.04 -20.23
N ARG A 50 -5.21 9.45 -19.56
CA ARG A 50 -4.07 10.14 -20.19
C ARG A 50 -3.21 9.22 -21.06
N CYS A 51 -3.04 7.96 -20.65
CA CYS A 51 -2.23 6.97 -21.37
C CYS A 51 -3.03 5.75 -21.83
N ASP A 52 -4.35 5.76 -21.63
CA ASP A 52 -5.26 4.64 -21.87
C ASP A 52 -4.82 3.34 -21.16
N SER A 53 -4.01 3.48 -20.09
CA SER A 53 -3.38 2.38 -19.37
C SER A 53 -2.61 1.38 -20.25
N ARG A 54 -2.18 1.77 -21.45
CA ARG A 54 -1.54 0.84 -22.40
C ARG A 54 -0.11 0.50 -22.00
N PRO A 55 0.34 -0.77 -22.15
CA PRO A 55 1.70 -1.22 -21.82
C PRO A 55 2.81 -0.37 -22.44
N ASP A 56 2.63 0.07 -23.69
CA ASP A 56 3.61 0.87 -24.44
C ASP A 56 3.69 2.35 -24.00
N ARG A 57 2.77 2.82 -23.12
CA ARG A 57 2.59 4.26 -22.82
C ARG A 57 2.67 4.60 -21.34
N PHE A 58 2.31 3.68 -20.45
CA PHE A 58 2.08 4.02 -19.05
C PHE A 58 3.35 4.49 -18.32
N GLU A 59 4.52 3.96 -18.65
CA GLU A 59 5.82 4.38 -18.08
C GLU A 59 6.17 5.84 -18.39
N ARG A 60 5.70 6.35 -19.54
CA ARG A 60 5.93 7.73 -19.98
C ARG A 60 4.81 8.68 -19.56
N CYS A 61 3.79 8.18 -18.86
CA CYS A 61 2.62 8.96 -18.49
C CYS A 61 2.99 10.07 -17.49
N GLU A 62 2.48 11.28 -17.74
CA GLU A 62 2.66 12.41 -16.83
C GLU A 62 2.12 12.13 -15.42
N ARG A 63 1.00 11.40 -15.31
CA ARG A 63 0.43 10.97 -14.03
C ARG A 63 1.42 10.10 -13.25
N ALA A 64 2.03 9.10 -13.91
CA ALA A 64 3.05 8.25 -13.30
C ALA A 64 4.28 9.06 -12.87
N ARG A 65 4.76 10.00 -13.69
CA ARG A 65 5.88 10.89 -13.33
C ARG A 65 5.56 11.74 -12.11
N ARG A 66 4.36 12.33 -12.03
CA ARG A 66 3.92 13.12 -10.87
C ARG A 66 3.83 12.25 -9.62
N TYR A 67 3.25 11.05 -9.75
CA TYR A 67 3.16 10.07 -8.67
C TYR A 67 4.55 9.73 -8.11
N LEU A 68 5.49 9.33 -8.99
CA LEU A 68 6.85 8.99 -8.61
C LEU A 68 7.61 10.17 -7.98
N LYS A 69 7.50 11.37 -8.57
CA LYS A 69 8.09 12.60 -8.01
C LYS A 69 7.59 12.85 -6.59
N MET A 70 6.30 12.62 -6.34
CA MET A 70 5.71 12.79 -5.02
C MET A 70 6.11 11.69 -4.05
N SER A 71 6.27 10.45 -4.51
CA SER A 71 6.75 9.33 -3.67
C SER A 71 8.21 9.48 -3.25
N ARG A 72 9.05 10.15 -4.03
CA ARG A 72 10.46 10.41 -3.69
C ARG A 72 10.68 11.53 -2.66
N LYS A 73 9.61 12.08 -2.05
CA LYS A 73 9.74 13.10 -0.99
C LYS A 73 10.23 12.46 0.31
N ARG A 74 11.33 12.97 0.86
CA ARG A 74 12.06 12.38 2.00
C ARG A 74 11.29 12.33 3.32
N ASP A 75 10.24 13.14 3.49
CA ASP A 75 9.51 13.22 4.76
C ASP A 75 8.71 11.96 5.11
N VAL A 76 8.58 10.99 4.19
CA VAL A 76 7.81 9.76 4.40
C VAL A 76 8.35 8.83 5.48
N ALA A 77 9.61 8.98 5.88
CA ALA A 77 10.17 8.33 7.07
C ALA A 77 9.50 8.81 8.38
N ARG A 78 8.80 9.95 8.35
CA ARG A 78 8.01 10.50 9.46
C ARG A 78 6.56 10.65 9.01
N ILE A 79 5.66 9.85 9.57
CA ILE A 79 4.23 10.02 9.30
C ILE A 79 3.71 11.29 9.98
N ASN A 80 2.92 12.07 9.25
CA ASN A 80 2.09 13.13 9.81
C ASN A 80 0.84 13.34 8.97
N GLY A 81 -0.16 14.03 9.53
CA GLY A 81 -1.43 14.27 8.86
C GLY A 81 -1.29 15.01 7.51
N PRO A 82 -0.59 16.15 7.45
CA PRO A 82 -0.35 16.87 6.20
C PRO A 82 0.29 16.01 5.10
N LEU A 83 1.26 15.18 5.43
CA LEU A 83 1.89 14.25 4.50
C LEU A 83 0.89 13.23 3.95
N LEU A 84 0.09 12.59 4.81
CA LEU A 84 -0.93 11.63 4.37
C LEU A 84 -1.95 12.29 3.42
N CYS A 85 -2.40 13.50 3.76
CA CYS A 85 -3.28 14.29 2.90
C CYS A 85 -2.61 14.61 1.55
N LEU A 86 -1.32 14.93 1.55
CA LEU A 86 -0.57 15.20 0.32
C LEU A 86 -0.43 13.96 -0.57
N LEU A 87 -0.13 12.79 0.02
CA LEU A 87 -0.11 11.50 -0.69
C LEU A 87 -1.50 11.19 -1.26
N HIS A 88 -2.55 11.36 -0.46
CA HIS A 88 -3.92 11.14 -0.90
C HIS A 88 -4.31 12.05 -2.07
N LYS A 89 -3.97 13.34 -1.99
CA LYS A 89 -4.22 14.31 -3.07
C LYS A 89 -3.58 13.90 -4.40
N CYS A 90 -2.44 13.22 -4.35
CA CYS A 90 -1.75 12.75 -5.55
C CYS A 90 -2.27 11.38 -6.03
N ALA A 91 -2.53 10.46 -5.10
CA ALA A 91 -2.93 9.09 -5.42
C ALA A 91 -4.41 8.98 -5.85
N ALA A 92 -5.27 9.84 -5.31
CA ALA A 92 -6.72 9.85 -5.53
C ALA A 92 -7.23 11.27 -5.83
N GLU A 93 -6.75 11.87 -6.92
CA GLU A 93 -7.06 13.26 -7.30
C GLU A 93 -8.54 13.50 -7.63
N GLU A 94 -9.25 12.46 -8.08
CA GLU A 94 -10.69 12.46 -8.37
C GLU A 94 -11.62 12.23 -7.16
N ALA A 95 -11.09 11.91 -5.97
CA ALA A 95 -11.95 11.71 -4.81
C ALA A 95 -12.60 13.04 -4.43
N ASP A 96 -13.91 13.05 -4.12
CA ASP A 96 -14.67 14.28 -3.81
C ASP A 96 -14.00 15.17 -2.76
N ARG A 97 -13.37 14.55 -1.75
CA ARG A 97 -12.61 15.21 -0.68
C ARG A 97 -11.12 14.88 -0.75
N SER A 98 -10.57 14.90 -1.96
CA SER A 98 -9.16 14.62 -2.21
C SER A 98 -8.24 15.48 -1.32
N GLY A 99 -7.27 14.83 -0.68
CA GLY A 99 -6.37 15.45 0.28
C GLY A 99 -6.99 15.91 1.60
N SER A 100 -8.17 15.42 1.97
CA SER A 100 -8.82 15.74 3.25
C SER A 100 -9.27 14.48 3.99
N PHE A 101 -9.05 14.41 5.30
CA PHE A 101 -9.56 13.31 6.11
C PHE A 101 -11.09 13.24 6.11
N ARG A 102 -11.61 12.02 6.27
CA ARG A 102 -13.05 11.80 6.42
C ARG A 102 -13.60 12.52 7.64
N VAL A 103 -14.79 13.08 7.50
CA VAL A 103 -15.53 13.71 8.62
C VAL A 103 -16.66 12.82 9.10
N ASN A 104 -17.13 11.94 8.24
CA ASN A 104 -18.22 11.01 8.53
C ASN A 104 -17.69 9.63 8.90
N ARG A 105 -18.55 8.85 9.55
CA ARG A 105 -18.37 7.40 9.63
C ARG A 105 -18.57 6.80 8.24
N ILE A 106 -17.81 5.77 7.92
CA ILE A 106 -17.89 5.08 6.62
C ILE A 106 -17.92 3.58 6.83
N ARG A 107 -18.66 2.87 5.97
CA ARG A 107 -18.60 1.41 5.92
C ARG A 107 -17.41 1.02 5.06
N VAL A 108 -16.57 0.13 5.59
CA VAL A 108 -15.48 -0.51 4.87
C VAL A 108 -15.91 -1.95 4.58
N GLY A 109 -15.89 -2.33 3.30
CA GLY A 109 -16.35 -3.64 2.84
C GLY A 109 -17.83 -3.70 2.43
N SER A 110 -18.21 -4.79 1.76
CA SER A 110 -19.57 -5.02 1.24
C SER A 110 -20.54 -5.49 2.33
N SER A 111 -21.84 -5.25 2.10
CA SER A 111 -22.90 -5.80 2.96
C SER A 111 -22.84 -7.33 2.94
N GLY A 112 -22.81 -7.96 4.12
CA GLY A 112 -22.74 -9.43 4.24
C GLY A 112 -21.33 -10.01 4.33
N ASN A 113 -20.27 -9.25 4.04
CA ASN A 113 -18.91 -9.72 4.30
C ASN A 113 -18.61 -9.62 5.82
N PRO A 114 -18.18 -10.71 6.48
CA PRO A 114 -17.93 -10.74 7.93
C PRO A 114 -16.76 -9.85 8.37
N LEU A 115 -15.86 -9.51 7.45
CA LEU A 115 -14.73 -8.60 7.68
C LEU A 115 -15.12 -7.12 7.49
N SER A 116 -16.36 -6.85 7.08
CA SER A 116 -16.84 -5.47 6.94
C SER A 116 -17.06 -4.83 8.31
N PHE A 117 -16.66 -3.56 8.40
CA PHE A 117 -16.78 -2.78 9.62
C PHE A 117 -17.17 -1.34 9.32
N VAL A 118 -17.58 -0.61 10.35
CA VAL A 118 -17.78 0.84 10.27
C VAL A 118 -16.56 1.52 10.90
N ALA A 119 -15.84 2.30 10.10
CA ALA A 119 -14.86 3.23 10.62
C ALA A 119 -15.62 4.41 11.24
N ALA A 120 -15.58 4.52 12.57
CA ALA A 120 -16.36 5.51 13.32
C ALA A 120 -15.90 6.94 13.03
N GLN A 121 -16.79 7.91 13.21
CA GLN A 121 -16.43 9.32 13.13
C GLN A 121 -15.43 9.66 14.25
N VAL A 122 -14.22 10.07 13.87
CA VAL A 122 -13.10 10.34 14.77
C VAL A 122 -12.25 11.48 14.23
N ASP A 123 -11.49 12.13 15.11
CA ASP A 123 -10.42 13.04 14.69
C ASP A 123 -9.21 12.22 14.20
N VAL A 124 -9.19 11.95 12.89
CA VAL A 124 -8.11 11.21 12.24
C VAL A 124 -6.76 11.93 12.41
N ALA A 125 -6.73 13.26 12.34
CA ALA A 125 -5.48 14.01 12.46
C ALA A 125 -4.87 13.88 13.85
N ARG A 126 -5.70 13.90 14.90
CA ARG A 126 -5.29 13.61 16.27
C ARG A 126 -4.74 12.18 16.40
N ILE A 127 -5.45 11.18 15.89
CA ILE A 127 -5.01 9.77 15.95
C ILE A 127 -3.64 9.60 15.27
N ILE A 128 -3.45 10.17 14.07
CA ILE A 128 -2.16 10.10 13.36
C ILE A 128 -1.03 10.73 14.18
N ARG A 129 -1.29 11.84 14.88
CA ARG A 129 -0.32 12.48 15.78
C ARG A 129 0.04 11.57 16.95
N GLU A 130 -0.95 10.91 17.56
CA GLU A 130 -0.78 10.02 18.70
C GLU A 130 0.03 8.76 18.35
N ILE A 131 -0.16 8.20 17.16
CA ILE A 131 0.55 6.98 16.73
C ILE A 131 1.89 7.25 16.03
N SER A 132 2.19 8.51 15.70
CA SER A 132 3.43 8.89 15.01
C SER A 132 4.70 8.44 15.75
N PRO A 133 4.81 8.51 17.10
CA PRO A 133 5.99 8.01 17.80
C PRO A 133 6.19 6.51 17.59
N SER A 134 5.12 5.71 17.65
CA SER A 134 5.18 4.27 17.36
C SER A 134 5.61 3.99 15.93
N TYR A 135 5.22 4.80 14.95
CA TYR A 135 5.68 4.65 13.57
C TYR A 135 7.18 4.92 13.42
N GLN A 136 7.71 5.92 14.13
CA GLN A 136 9.11 6.33 14.00
C GLN A 136 10.08 5.26 14.49
N SER A 137 9.69 4.45 15.49
CA SER A 137 10.50 3.36 16.03
C SER A 137 10.54 2.10 15.15
N LEU A 138 9.68 2.00 14.14
CA LEU A 138 9.58 0.81 13.29
C LEU A 138 10.67 0.76 12.22
N GLU A 139 11.11 -0.45 11.89
CA GLU A 139 11.92 -0.73 10.72
C GLU A 139 11.12 -0.58 9.43
N THR A 140 11.78 -0.51 8.26
CA THR A 140 11.11 -0.23 6.97
C THR A 140 10.01 -1.24 6.63
N LEU A 141 10.23 -2.54 6.83
CA LEU A 141 9.22 -3.56 6.57
C LEU A 141 8.02 -3.44 7.53
N GLN A 142 8.29 -3.17 8.80
CA GLN A 142 7.25 -2.93 9.79
C GLN A 142 6.47 -1.63 9.47
N LYS A 143 7.14 -0.57 9.01
CA LYS A 143 6.51 0.66 8.50
C LYS A 143 5.61 0.39 7.29
N ALA A 144 6.00 -0.54 6.42
CA ALA A 144 5.16 -0.95 5.29
C ALA A 144 3.84 -1.56 5.77
N TYR A 145 3.89 -2.51 6.72
CA TYR A 145 2.67 -3.09 7.30
C TYR A 145 1.89 -2.11 8.18
N PHE A 146 2.56 -1.17 8.85
CA PHE A 146 1.89 -0.06 9.51
C PHE A 146 1.08 0.77 8.50
N ALA A 147 1.67 1.14 7.36
CA ALA A 147 0.96 1.87 6.31
C ALA A 147 -0.27 1.10 5.82
N VAL A 148 -0.12 -0.20 5.57
CA VAL A 148 -1.23 -1.08 5.17
C VAL A 148 -2.31 -1.12 6.25
N PHE A 149 -1.93 -1.25 7.51
CA PHE A 149 -2.83 -1.30 8.65
C PHE A 149 -3.63 0.00 8.81
N ILE A 150 -2.97 1.16 8.78
CA ILE A 150 -3.65 2.46 8.89
C ILE A 150 -4.63 2.66 7.75
N MET A 151 -4.23 2.38 6.52
CA MET A 151 -5.10 2.60 5.37
C MET A 151 -6.25 1.59 5.30
N SER A 152 -6.07 0.38 5.85
CA SER A 152 -7.10 -0.66 5.87
C SER A 152 -8.06 -0.53 7.04
N ILE A 153 -7.58 -0.23 8.26
CA ILE A 153 -8.34 -0.28 9.51
C ILE A 153 -8.78 1.10 9.99
N LEU A 154 -7.87 2.09 10.09
CA LEU A 154 -8.25 3.46 10.45
C LEU A 154 -9.09 4.09 9.33
N HIS A 155 -8.75 3.73 8.09
CA HIS A 155 -9.43 4.14 6.86
C HIS A 155 -9.60 5.67 6.82
N PRO A 156 -8.50 6.44 6.78
CA PRO A 156 -8.50 7.88 7.07
C PRO A 156 -9.28 8.76 6.07
N PHE A 157 -9.54 8.26 4.86
CA PHE A 157 -10.21 8.99 3.79
C PHE A 157 -11.57 8.35 3.44
N GLU A 158 -12.48 9.11 2.83
CA GLU A 158 -13.79 8.59 2.39
C GLU A 158 -13.69 7.68 1.18
N ASP A 159 -12.73 7.98 0.30
CA ASP A 159 -12.32 7.17 -0.83
C ASP A 159 -10.79 7.28 -0.98
N GLY A 160 -10.16 6.40 -1.75
CA GLY A 160 -8.74 6.54 -2.10
C GLY A 160 -7.75 5.90 -1.13
N ASN A 161 -8.22 5.20 -0.10
CA ASN A 161 -7.34 4.58 0.89
C ASN A 161 -6.38 3.55 0.28
N GLY A 162 -6.88 2.63 -0.54
CA GLY A 162 -6.03 1.65 -1.23
C GLY A 162 -5.00 2.30 -2.17
N ARG A 163 -5.38 3.36 -2.90
CA ARG A 163 -4.46 4.11 -3.78
C ARG A 163 -3.36 4.81 -2.98
N THR A 164 -3.75 5.46 -1.88
CA THR A 164 -2.81 6.17 -1.00
C THR A 164 -1.87 5.23 -0.27
N MET A 165 -2.36 4.06 0.17
CA MET A 165 -1.55 2.99 0.74
C MET A 165 -0.42 2.58 -0.19
N ARG A 166 -0.73 2.30 -1.46
CA ARG A 166 0.29 1.93 -2.46
C ARG A 166 1.29 3.05 -2.68
N MET A 167 0.83 4.31 -2.72
CA MET A 167 1.74 5.45 -2.86
C MET A 167 2.67 5.58 -1.66
N TRP A 168 2.16 5.34 -0.46
CA TRP A 168 2.96 5.36 0.75
C TRP A 168 4.00 4.23 0.76
N LEU A 169 3.64 3.02 0.33
CA LEU A 169 4.58 1.91 0.15
C LEU A 169 5.68 2.25 -0.86
N ILE A 170 5.32 2.78 -2.04
CA ILE A 170 6.31 3.25 -3.04
C ILE A 170 7.21 4.35 -2.46
N SER A 171 6.68 5.21 -1.59
CA SER A 171 7.48 6.23 -0.94
C SER A 171 8.46 5.65 0.09
N LEU A 172 8.03 4.65 0.86
CA LEU A 172 8.89 3.92 1.79
C LEU A 172 10.03 3.21 1.04
N ALA A 173 9.71 2.54 -0.06
CA ALA A 173 10.70 1.95 -0.95
C ALA A 173 11.72 2.97 -1.45
N ALA A 174 11.25 4.14 -1.92
CA ALA A 174 12.11 5.24 -2.39
C ALA A 174 13.02 5.83 -1.30
N SER A 175 12.68 5.64 -0.03
CA SER A 175 13.45 6.10 1.14
C SER A 175 14.28 5.01 1.83
N SER A 176 14.19 3.76 1.36
CA SER A 176 14.88 2.62 1.97
C SER A 176 16.38 2.66 1.69
N GLU A 177 17.18 2.33 2.71
CA GLU A 177 18.64 2.24 2.59
C GLU A 177 19.12 0.89 2.02
N SER A 178 18.30 -0.16 2.15
CA SER A 178 18.55 -1.46 1.50
C SER A 178 17.82 -1.53 0.16
N ALA A 179 18.54 -1.90 -0.90
CA ALA A 179 18.00 -2.06 -2.25
C ALA A 179 17.03 -3.25 -2.31
N GLU A 180 17.35 -4.36 -1.65
CA GLU A 180 16.52 -5.56 -1.52
C GLU A 180 15.15 -5.19 -0.93
N VAL A 181 15.17 -4.46 0.20
CA VAL A 181 13.95 -4.01 0.88
C VAL A 181 13.20 -2.99 0.03
N ALA A 182 13.90 -2.09 -0.67
CA ALA A 182 13.27 -1.12 -1.56
C ALA A 182 12.48 -1.82 -2.69
N GLU A 183 13.11 -2.78 -3.38
CA GLU A 183 12.47 -3.53 -4.45
C GLU A 183 11.25 -4.29 -3.94
N PHE A 184 11.40 -5.03 -2.83
CA PHE A 184 10.30 -5.77 -2.24
C PHE A 184 9.14 -4.88 -1.80
N VAL A 185 9.42 -3.76 -1.11
CA VAL A 185 8.35 -2.84 -0.66
C VAL A 185 7.64 -2.20 -1.87
N SER A 186 8.36 -1.93 -2.95
CA SER A 186 7.75 -1.42 -4.19
C SER A 186 6.86 -2.46 -4.88
N PHE A 187 7.29 -3.73 -4.88
CA PHE A 187 6.49 -4.88 -5.33
C PHE A 187 5.25 -5.07 -4.43
N LEU A 188 5.43 -4.97 -3.12
CA LEU A 188 4.37 -5.13 -2.12
C LEU A 188 3.24 -4.12 -2.37
N ALA A 189 3.57 -2.91 -2.84
CA ALA A 189 2.57 -1.92 -3.25
C ALA A 189 1.60 -2.44 -4.31
N LEU A 190 1.99 -3.37 -5.18
CA LEU A 190 1.07 -4.01 -6.13
C LEU A 190 0.45 -5.28 -5.53
N TYR A 191 1.26 -6.11 -4.88
CA TYR A 191 0.85 -7.41 -4.35
C TYR A 191 -0.35 -7.33 -3.40
N VAL A 192 -0.40 -6.30 -2.54
CA VAL A 192 -1.51 -6.04 -1.61
C VAL A 192 -2.88 -5.91 -2.30
N LYS A 193 -2.92 -5.53 -3.58
CA LYS A 193 -4.16 -5.48 -4.35
C LYS A 193 -4.59 -6.87 -4.82
N PHE A 194 -3.67 -7.70 -5.29
CA PHE A 194 -3.97 -9.05 -5.78
C PHE A 194 -4.36 -10.02 -4.66
N ARG A 195 -3.78 -9.81 -3.47
CA ARG A 195 -4.08 -10.61 -2.28
C ARG A 195 -4.96 -9.84 -1.29
N GLN A 196 -5.83 -8.96 -1.80
CA GLN A 196 -6.63 -8.06 -0.97
C GLN A 196 -7.48 -8.81 0.08
N ARG A 197 -8.04 -9.98 -0.26
CA ARG A 197 -8.81 -10.78 0.70
C ARG A 197 -7.95 -11.24 1.87
N ASP A 198 -6.81 -11.84 1.59
CA ASP A 198 -5.89 -12.36 2.62
C ASP A 198 -5.30 -11.21 3.45
N LEU A 199 -5.01 -10.09 2.79
CA LEU A 199 -4.58 -8.87 3.45
C LEU A 199 -5.61 -8.36 4.46
N VAL A 200 -6.88 -8.29 4.08
CA VAL A 200 -7.95 -7.81 4.98
C VAL A 200 -8.10 -8.74 6.18
N VAL A 201 -7.97 -10.06 5.99
CA VAL A 201 -7.95 -11.02 7.11
C VAL A 201 -6.77 -10.76 8.04
N ALA A 202 -5.57 -10.62 7.49
CA ALA A 202 -4.36 -10.34 8.26
C ALA A 202 -4.46 -9.01 9.04
N MET A 203 -5.02 -7.97 8.43
CA MET A 203 -5.22 -6.68 9.10
C MET A 203 -6.31 -6.70 10.18
N ASP A 204 -7.39 -7.48 9.99
CA ASP A 204 -8.42 -7.66 11.03
C ASP A 204 -7.82 -8.40 12.24
N GLN A 205 -7.05 -9.46 12.02
CA GLN A 205 -6.32 -10.16 13.09
C GLN A 205 -5.31 -9.25 13.80
N LEU A 206 -4.52 -8.49 13.05
CA LEU A 206 -3.57 -7.53 13.62
C LEU A 206 -4.27 -6.46 14.46
N SER A 207 -5.47 -6.02 14.06
CA SER A 207 -6.24 -5.04 14.83
C SER A 207 -6.66 -5.54 16.22
N GLU A 208 -6.67 -6.86 16.41
CA GLU A 208 -6.94 -7.56 17.66
C GLU A 208 -5.64 -7.98 18.38
N GLY A 209 -4.47 -7.64 17.83
CA GLY A 209 -3.15 -7.89 18.40
C GLY A 209 -2.48 -9.20 17.95
N PHE A 210 -3.07 -9.93 17.00
CA PHE A 210 -2.52 -11.17 16.48
C PHE A 210 -1.59 -10.90 15.29
N VAL A 211 -0.34 -11.36 15.38
CA VAL A 211 0.70 -11.12 14.36
C VAL A 211 0.75 -12.18 13.26
N SER A 212 0.27 -13.40 13.53
CA SER A 212 0.47 -14.57 12.66
C SER A 212 -0.04 -14.35 11.23
N GLY A 213 -1.24 -13.78 11.06
CA GLY A 213 -1.79 -13.53 9.72
C GLY A 213 -0.95 -12.56 8.90
N VAL A 214 -0.32 -11.57 9.53
CA VAL A 214 0.58 -10.64 8.83
C VAL A 214 1.88 -11.34 8.45
N GLN A 215 2.41 -12.18 9.33
CA GLN A 215 3.64 -12.93 9.07
C GLN A 215 3.44 -13.98 7.97
N GLU A 216 2.30 -14.69 7.96
CA GLU A 216 1.91 -15.62 6.90
C GLU A 216 1.72 -14.90 5.56
N PHE A 217 1.03 -13.76 5.56
CA PHE A 217 0.87 -12.92 4.37
C PHE A 217 2.23 -12.46 3.83
N HIS A 218 3.11 -12.01 4.73
CA HIS A 218 4.45 -11.55 4.39
C HIS A 218 5.31 -12.68 3.83
N ALA A 219 5.28 -13.86 4.46
CA ALA A 219 6.02 -15.02 3.99
C ALA A 219 5.59 -15.41 2.57
N ALA A 220 4.28 -15.46 2.31
CA ALA A 220 3.75 -15.73 0.98
C ALA A 220 4.14 -14.64 -0.03
N ALA A 221 4.17 -13.37 0.37
CA ALA A 221 4.61 -12.26 -0.48
C ALA A 221 6.09 -12.38 -0.85
N VAL A 222 6.95 -12.74 0.11
CA VAL A 222 8.38 -12.97 -0.11
C VAL A 222 8.59 -14.17 -1.01
N THR A 223 7.94 -15.31 -0.77
CA THR A 223 8.05 -16.49 -1.64
C THR A 223 7.62 -16.18 -3.06
N PHE A 224 6.51 -15.44 -3.24
CA PHE A 224 6.07 -15.02 -4.58
C PHE A 224 7.10 -14.10 -5.24
N PHE A 225 7.56 -13.08 -4.52
CA PHE A 225 8.58 -12.14 -5.00
C PHE A 225 9.85 -12.86 -5.43
N GLU A 226 10.35 -13.78 -4.60
CA GLU A 226 11.57 -14.54 -4.87
C GLU A 226 11.41 -15.51 -6.05
N GLY A 227 10.23 -16.10 -6.22
CA GLY A 227 9.88 -16.95 -7.35
C GLY A 227 9.81 -16.20 -8.69
N LEU A 228 9.68 -14.87 -8.68
CA LEU A 228 9.84 -14.06 -9.89
C LEU A 228 11.31 -14.04 -10.37
N PHE A 229 12.27 -14.58 -9.61
CA PHE A 229 13.70 -14.48 -9.90
C PHE A 229 14.44 -15.79 -10.22
N ASP A 230 13.78 -16.95 -10.30
CA ASP A 230 14.48 -18.24 -10.46
C ASP A 230 15.13 -18.48 -11.84
N GLU A 231 14.65 -17.88 -12.94
CA GLU A 231 15.27 -18.00 -14.28
C GLU A 231 14.96 -16.74 -15.11
N GLU A 232 15.99 -15.98 -15.54
CA GLU A 232 15.88 -14.66 -16.21
C GLU A 232 15.08 -13.61 -15.42
N ALA A 233 15.50 -13.43 -14.16
CA ALA A 233 14.93 -12.60 -13.10
C ALA A 233 14.31 -11.23 -13.46
N SER A 234 14.94 -10.42 -14.31
CA SER A 234 14.44 -9.06 -14.58
C SER A 234 13.25 -9.05 -15.53
N ALA A 235 13.18 -10.00 -16.46
CA ALA A 235 12.08 -10.09 -17.42
C ALA A 235 10.77 -10.45 -16.70
N ARG A 236 10.77 -11.43 -15.78
CA ARG A 236 9.54 -11.91 -15.11
C ARG A 236 8.87 -10.90 -14.19
N VAL A 237 9.63 -10.11 -13.41
CA VAL A 237 9.03 -9.03 -12.60
C VAL A 237 8.41 -7.97 -13.50
N PHE A 238 9.10 -7.65 -14.60
CA PHE A 238 8.62 -6.70 -15.58
C PHE A 238 7.35 -7.21 -16.29
N ASP A 239 7.37 -8.46 -16.75
CA ASP A 239 6.26 -9.15 -17.40
C ASP A 239 5.06 -9.26 -16.46
N TRP A 240 5.28 -9.61 -15.20
CA TRP A 240 4.22 -9.63 -14.19
C TRP A 240 3.61 -8.25 -14.02
N ALA A 241 4.42 -7.22 -13.80
CA ALA A 241 3.95 -5.86 -13.57
C ALA A 241 3.18 -5.30 -14.79
N ILE A 242 3.62 -5.63 -16.01
CA ILE A 242 2.94 -5.23 -17.25
C ILE A 242 1.66 -6.04 -17.48
N SER A 243 1.63 -7.33 -17.11
CA SER A 243 0.45 -8.19 -17.29
C SER A 243 -0.77 -7.71 -16.48
N ILE A 244 -0.56 -6.84 -15.49
CA ILE A 244 -1.61 -6.29 -14.62
C ILE A 244 -2.63 -5.51 -15.43
N GLU A 245 -3.83 -6.04 -15.56
CA GLU A 245 -4.93 -5.37 -16.25
C GLU A 245 -5.50 -4.19 -15.46
N PRO A 246 -6.03 -3.16 -16.15
CA PRO A 246 -6.58 -2.03 -15.45
C PRO A 246 -7.91 -2.27 -14.76
N GLU A 247 -8.03 -1.77 -13.52
CA GLU A 247 -9.30 -1.74 -12.78
C GLU A 247 -10.36 -1.03 -13.62
N GLY A 248 -11.47 -1.73 -13.88
CA GLY A 248 -12.57 -1.24 -14.70
C GLY A 248 -12.57 -1.72 -16.15
N SER A 249 -11.53 -2.42 -16.61
CA SER A 249 -11.60 -3.20 -17.84
C SER A 249 -12.65 -4.31 -17.71
N LEU A 250 -13.29 -4.70 -18.82
CA LEU A 250 -14.31 -5.76 -18.82
C LEU A 250 -13.75 -7.10 -18.29
N LEU A 251 -12.43 -7.31 -18.37
CA LEU A 251 -11.73 -8.52 -17.92
C LEU A 251 -11.34 -8.48 -16.43
N ALA A 252 -10.99 -7.30 -15.89
CA ALA A 252 -10.66 -7.13 -14.46
C ALA A 252 -11.86 -7.30 -13.50
N ARG A 253 -13.10 -7.42 -14.01
CA ARG A 253 -14.30 -7.70 -13.21
C ARG A 253 -14.48 -9.18 -12.84
N ALA A 254 -13.59 -10.05 -13.31
CA ALA A 254 -13.61 -11.48 -13.04
C ALA A 254 -12.79 -11.91 -11.81
N TRP A 255 -12.13 -10.96 -11.12
CA TRP A 255 -11.26 -11.20 -9.96
C TRP A 255 -11.75 -10.48 -8.71
#